data_AF-A0A8H2VAX1-F1
#
_entry.id   AF-A0A8H2VAX1-F1
#
_cell.length_a   1.000
_cell.length_b   1.000
_cell.length_c   1.000
_cell.angle_alpha   90.00
_cell.angle_beta   90.00
_cell.angle_gamma   90.00
#
_symmetry.space_group_name_H-M   'P 1'
#
loop_
_entity.id
_entity.type
_entity.pdbx_description
1 polymer ?
#
loop_
_entity_poly.entity_id
_entity_poly.type
_entity_poly.pdbx_seq_one_letter_code
_entity_poly.pdbx_strand_id
1 'polypeptide(L)'
;MSTSRVFRRLNSNQAARQQIDNYFTYFKTPVALRPLIYRQRNANTLLAMDLQDPETKLPMKPKNPIASVSKQTLVDYVKSIPNGSNEFFEWLKPWMKLTTRKKEIYQYFSAQHLQTMLIQSCYVIGDYTRMVGYLYTQRPRFIQAQNSNIYDVDHFFNTLLMCSLQRGSILEFDDPTIARKKVQQMWSNTVNKEQTLGLTSLLVNCYAKQQGFESQDLIKGLNEVKINLPSRDGITEETQQKFLTTNESLYMICRTILQFFPEQDAEIARFVNDYKSLNSKAGNTNDIYDDYVVSMKKIWTVKKEERAARNAKKPVESQQETDNSTVAKE
;
A
#
# COMPACT_ATOMS: atom_id res chain seq x y z
N MET A 1 17.61 -18.67 -38.30
CA MET A 1 17.98 -18.82 -36.89
C MET A 1 16.86 -18.24 -36.04
N SER A 2 16.06 -19.10 -35.40
CA SER A 2 14.86 -18.71 -34.66
C SER A 2 15.23 -18.41 -33.21
N THR A 3 15.13 -17.15 -32.78
CA THR A 3 15.37 -16.73 -31.41
C THR A 3 14.11 -16.98 -30.57
N SER A 4 14.12 -18.10 -29.85
CA SER A 4 13.13 -18.39 -28.81
C SER A 4 13.16 -17.30 -27.73
N ARG A 5 12.12 -16.47 -27.69
CA ARG A 5 11.86 -15.54 -26.60
C ARG A 5 11.40 -16.36 -25.39
N VAL A 6 12.33 -16.70 -24.52
CA VAL A 6 12.01 -17.27 -23.20
C VAL A 6 11.28 -16.18 -22.40
N PHE A 7 9.96 -16.30 -22.29
CA PHE A 7 9.18 -15.57 -21.31
C PHE A 7 9.69 -15.96 -19.93
N ARG A 8 10.48 -15.07 -19.32
CA ARG A 8 10.87 -15.17 -17.91
C ARG A 8 9.58 -15.01 -17.10
N ARG A 9 8.95 -16.13 -16.71
CA ARG A 9 7.93 -16.10 -15.67
C ARG A 9 8.61 -15.57 -14.41
N LEU A 10 8.35 -14.32 -14.07
CA LEU A 10 8.72 -13.72 -12.80
C LEU A 10 7.92 -14.47 -11.74
N ASN A 11 8.52 -15.51 -11.18
CA ASN A 11 7.97 -16.17 -10.01
C ASN A 11 7.96 -15.13 -8.90
N SER A 12 6.76 -14.69 -8.50
CA SER A 12 6.57 -14.12 -7.16
C SER A 12 7.26 -15.05 -6.16
N ASN A 13 7.76 -14.51 -5.05
CA ASN A 13 8.52 -15.32 -4.09
C ASN A 13 7.60 -16.41 -3.49
N GLN A 14 7.54 -17.57 -4.15
CA GLN A 14 6.56 -18.63 -3.90
C GLN A 14 6.70 -19.14 -2.47
N ALA A 15 7.92 -19.14 -1.94
CA ALA A 15 8.20 -19.51 -0.57
C ALA A 15 7.58 -18.52 0.44
N ALA A 16 7.73 -17.20 0.22
CA ALA A 16 7.11 -16.18 1.07
C ALA A 16 5.58 -16.27 1.04
N ARG A 17 5.01 -16.41 -0.16
CA ARG A 17 3.56 -16.58 -0.35
C ARG A 17 3.03 -17.83 0.34
N GLN A 18 3.72 -18.97 0.22
CA GLN A 18 3.28 -20.23 0.81
C GLN A 18 3.23 -20.18 2.34
N GLN A 19 4.19 -19.55 2.99
CA GLN A 19 4.18 -19.38 4.45
C GLN A 19 2.96 -18.56 4.92
N ILE A 20 2.69 -17.47 4.21
CA ILE A 20 1.54 -16.58 4.45
C ILE A 20 0.22 -17.34 4.23
N ASP A 21 0.09 -18.07 3.13
CA ASP A 21 -1.13 -18.82 2.79
C ASP A 21 -1.38 -19.98 3.77
N ASN A 22 -0.32 -20.63 4.26
CA ASN A 22 -0.42 -21.64 5.32
C ASN A 22 -0.96 -21.02 6.61
N TYR A 23 -0.41 -19.88 7.03
CA TYR A 23 -0.88 -19.14 8.22
C TYR A 23 -2.34 -18.74 8.09
N PHE A 24 -2.75 -18.21 6.93
CA PHE A 24 -4.14 -17.91 6.64
C PHE A 24 -5.05 -19.15 6.76
N THR A 25 -4.63 -20.27 6.17
CA THR A 25 -5.41 -21.52 6.15
C THR A 25 -5.64 -22.04 7.58
N TYR A 26 -4.64 -21.95 8.45
CA TYR A 26 -4.78 -22.32 9.86
C TYR A 26 -5.85 -21.50 10.57
N PHE A 27 -5.82 -20.17 10.43
CA PHE A 27 -6.83 -19.33 11.06
C PHE A 27 -8.20 -19.40 10.35
N LYS A 28 -8.24 -19.71 9.05
CA LYS A 28 -9.48 -20.02 8.31
C LYS A 28 -10.18 -21.26 8.89
N THR A 29 -9.42 -22.29 9.25
CA THR A 29 -9.90 -23.56 9.81
C THR A 29 -10.76 -23.35 11.07
N PRO A 30 -11.92 -24.03 11.20
CA PRO A 30 -12.75 -23.99 12.41
C PRO A 30 -11.97 -24.39 13.66
N VAL A 31 -12.17 -23.67 14.76
CA VAL A 31 -11.40 -23.82 16.01
C VAL A 31 -11.43 -25.26 16.54
N ALA A 32 -12.59 -25.93 16.46
CA ALA A 32 -12.73 -27.33 16.88
C ALA A 32 -11.87 -28.32 16.07
N LEU A 33 -11.63 -28.03 14.78
CA LEU A 33 -10.85 -28.89 13.90
C LEU A 33 -9.33 -28.61 13.97
N ARG A 34 -8.91 -27.44 14.47
CA ARG A 34 -7.48 -27.08 14.50
C ARG A 34 -6.63 -28.05 15.32
N PRO A 35 -7.00 -28.46 16.55
CA PRO A 35 -6.21 -29.41 17.32
C PRO A 35 -6.12 -30.78 16.64
N LEU A 36 -7.16 -31.19 15.91
CA LEU A 36 -7.19 -32.45 15.17
C LEU A 36 -6.25 -32.38 13.98
N ILE A 37 -6.38 -31.36 13.12
CA ILE A 37 -5.64 -31.22 11.85
C ILE A 37 -4.17 -30.87 12.07
N TYR A 38 -3.84 -29.96 13.00
CA TYR A 38 -2.50 -29.38 13.11
C TYR A 38 -1.66 -29.98 14.25
N ARG A 39 -1.97 -31.22 14.67
CA ARG A 39 -1.17 -31.99 15.64
C ARG A 39 -0.95 -33.41 15.13
N GLN A 40 0.30 -33.76 14.89
CA GLN A 40 0.69 -35.06 14.33
C GLN A 40 0.16 -36.27 15.12
N ARG A 41 0.06 -36.14 16.46
CA ARG A 41 -0.46 -37.22 17.33
C ARG A 41 -1.91 -37.64 17.06
N ASN A 42 -2.69 -36.79 16.39
CA ASN A 42 -4.11 -37.04 16.11
C ASN A 42 -4.34 -37.71 14.74
N ALA A 43 -3.28 -38.23 14.10
CA ALA A 43 -3.35 -38.89 12.79
C ALA A 43 -4.38 -40.02 12.72
N ASN A 44 -4.33 -40.94 13.67
CA ASN A 44 -5.24 -42.08 13.70
C ASN A 44 -6.69 -41.64 13.95
N THR A 45 -6.89 -40.59 14.75
CA THR A 45 -8.21 -40.00 15.00
C THR A 45 -8.78 -39.34 13.75
N LEU A 46 -7.96 -38.61 12.98
CA LEU A 46 -8.38 -38.01 11.71
C LEU A 46 -8.77 -39.07 10.68
N LEU A 47 -7.99 -40.16 10.59
CA LEU A 47 -8.30 -41.29 9.72
C LEU A 47 -9.62 -41.96 10.14
N ALA A 48 -9.83 -42.17 11.45
CA ALA A 48 -11.05 -42.80 11.96
C ALA A 48 -12.31 -41.93 11.81
N MET A 49 -12.17 -40.61 11.69
CA MET A 49 -13.29 -39.69 11.49
C MET A 49 -13.69 -39.52 10.01
N ASP A 50 -12.94 -40.13 9.07
CA ASP A 50 -13.16 -40.04 7.61
C ASP A 50 -13.38 -38.61 7.10
N LEU A 51 -12.73 -37.63 7.73
CA LEU A 51 -12.85 -36.23 7.34
C LEU A 51 -12.16 -35.99 6.00
N GLN A 52 -12.90 -35.43 5.04
CA GLN A 52 -12.37 -35.03 3.73
C GLN A 52 -12.09 -33.53 3.68
N ASP A 53 -11.04 -33.16 2.95
CA ASP A 53 -10.77 -31.77 2.63
C ASP A 53 -11.86 -31.27 1.66
N PRO A 54 -12.60 -30.18 1.97
CA PRO A 54 -13.70 -29.71 1.14
C PRO A 54 -13.27 -29.20 -0.25
N GLU A 55 -12.00 -28.80 -0.43
CA GLU A 55 -11.49 -28.31 -1.71
C GLU A 55 -10.95 -29.46 -2.58
N THR A 56 -10.29 -30.46 -1.99
CA THR A 56 -9.65 -31.55 -2.75
C THR A 56 -10.40 -32.89 -2.73
N LYS A 57 -11.40 -33.05 -1.86
CA LYS A 57 -12.14 -34.31 -1.60
C LYS A 57 -11.25 -35.48 -1.17
N LEU A 58 -9.99 -35.22 -0.82
CA LEU A 58 -9.06 -36.23 -0.33
C LEU A 58 -9.19 -36.36 1.19
N PRO A 59 -8.85 -37.54 1.76
CA PRO A 59 -8.78 -37.71 3.21
C PRO A 59 -7.85 -36.67 3.85
N MET A 60 -8.32 -36.03 4.92
CA MET A 60 -7.53 -35.04 5.63
C MET A 60 -6.31 -35.68 6.29
N LYS A 61 -5.13 -35.21 5.90
CA LYS A 61 -3.87 -35.61 6.51
C LYS A 61 -3.48 -34.63 7.62
N PRO A 62 -2.86 -35.11 8.71
CA PRO A 62 -2.25 -34.25 9.71
C PRO A 62 -1.27 -33.28 9.07
N LYS A 63 -1.39 -32.00 9.42
CA LYS A 63 -0.48 -30.94 9.01
C LYS A 63 0.47 -30.64 10.16
N ASN A 64 1.66 -30.14 9.81
CA ASN A 64 2.61 -29.66 10.81
C ASN A 64 2.01 -28.48 11.60
N PRO A 65 2.39 -28.31 12.88
CA PRO A 65 2.07 -27.12 13.63
C PRO A 65 2.48 -25.87 12.86
N ILE A 66 1.63 -24.85 12.88
CA ILE A 66 1.88 -23.59 12.18
C ILE A 66 2.76 -22.70 13.06
N ALA A 67 3.92 -22.32 12.53
CA ALA A 67 4.76 -21.30 13.13
C ALA A 67 4.18 -19.89 12.89
N SER A 68 4.52 -18.94 13.76
CA SER A 68 4.27 -17.53 13.51
C SER A 68 5.03 -17.08 12.26
N VAL A 69 4.34 -16.43 11.32
CA VAL A 69 4.98 -15.87 10.12
C VAL A 69 5.57 -14.52 10.45
N SER A 70 6.78 -14.23 9.93
CA SER A 70 7.41 -12.92 10.09
C SER A 70 6.58 -11.86 9.37
N LYS A 71 6.51 -10.65 9.93
CA LYS A 71 5.89 -9.49 9.26
C LYS A 71 6.63 -9.14 7.96
N GLN A 72 7.96 -9.28 7.96
CA GLN A 72 8.78 -9.02 6.77
C GLN A 72 8.38 -9.90 5.58
N THR A 73 7.93 -11.13 5.82
CA THR A 73 7.47 -12.03 4.75
C THR A 73 6.34 -11.42 3.92
N LEU A 74 5.42 -10.66 4.54
CA LEU A 74 4.35 -9.97 3.82
C LEU A 74 4.88 -8.77 3.03
N VAL A 75 5.82 -8.01 3.58
CA VAL A 75 6.50 -6.93 2.84
C VAL A 75 7.17 -7.50 1.58
N ASP A 76 7.94 -8.57 1.73
CA ASP A 76 8.66 -9.21 0.64
C ASP A 76 7.70 -9.78 -0.41
N TYR A 77 6.61 -10.41 0.01
CA TYR A 77 5.57 -10.88 -0.90
C TYR A 77 4.99 -9.74 -1.73
N VAL A 78 4.56 -8.65 -1.08
CA VAL A 78 3.94 -7.50 -1.77
C VAL A 78 4.92 -6.85 -2.74
N LYS A 79 6.21 -6.73 -2.38
CA LYS A 79 7.27 -6.24 -3.27
C LYS A 79 7.57 -7.18 -4.45
N SER A 80 7.29 -8.47 -4.31
CA SER A 80 7.52 -9.47 -5.39
C SER A 80 6.41 -9.52 -6.44
N ILE A 81 5.30 -8.79 -6.24
CA ILE A 81 4.16 -8.82 -7.15
C ILE A 81 4.54 -8.12 -8.46
N PRO A 82 4.34 -8.76 -9.62
CA PRO A 82 4.76 -8.19 -10.90
C PRO A 82 3.91 -6.97 -11.29
N ASN A 83 4.53 -6.08 -12.08
CA ASN A 83 3.93 -4.82 -12.52
C ASN A 83 2.60 -5.06 -13.25
N GLY A 84 1.59 -4.24 -12.95
CA GLY A 84 0.27 -4.33 -13.57
C GLY A 84 -0.57 -5.56 -13.16
N SER A 85 -0.11 -6.38 -12.20
CA SER A 85 -0.82 -7.60 -11.79
C SER A 85 -2.01 -7.31 -10.88
N ASN A 86 -3.13 -8.00 -11.14
CA ASN A 86 -4.29 -8.03 -10.25
C ASN A 86 -4.13 -9.01 -9.08
N GLU A 87 -3.04 -9.81 -9.04
CA GLU A 87 -2.79 -10.82 -8.02
C GLU A 87 -2.91 -10.26 -6.60
N PHE A 88 -2.44 -9.04 -6.39
CA PHE A 88 -2.42 -8.42 -5.07
C PHE A 88 -3.81 -8.31 -4.44
N PHE A 89 -4.81 -7.84 -5.21
CA PHE A 89 -6.18 -7.70 -4.70
C PHE A 89 -6.88 -9.05 -4.55
N GLU A 90 -6.67 -9.97 -5.49
CA GLU A 90 -7.25 -11.30 -5.41
C GLU A 90 -6.72 -12.07 -4.20
N TRP A 91 -5.46 -11.85 -3.83
CA TRP A 91 -4.87 -12.40 -2.61
C TRP A 91 -5.40 -11.71 -1.34
N LEU A 92 -5.48 -10.38 -1.31
CA LEU A 92 -5.87 -9.63 -0.10
C LEU A 92 -7.36 -9.76 0.23
N LYS A 93 -8.22 -9.98 -0.77
CA LYS A 93 -9.68 -10.02 -0.60
C LYS A 93 -10.17 -11.16 0.31
N PRO A 94 -9.73 -12.42 0.15
CA PRO A 94 -10.04 -13.50 1.09
C PRO A 94 -9.58 -13.21 2.53
N TRP A 95 -8.41 -12.60 2.69
CA TRP A 95 -7.85 -12.25 4.00
C TRP A 95 -8.77 -11.33 4.79
N MET A 96 -9.26 -10.28 4.14
CA MET A 96 -10.13 -9.29 4.77
C MET A 96 -11.58 -9.76 4.93
N LYS A 97 -12.00 -10.81 4.22
CA LYS A 97 -13.35 -11.41 4.34
C LYS A 97 -13.55 -12.18 5.65
N LEU A 98 -12.47 -12.57 6.34
CA LEU A 98 -12.58 -13.26 7.62
C LEU A 98 -13.28 -12.38 8.67
N THR A 99 -13.92 -13.02 9.64
CA THR A 99 -14.58 -12.30 10.74
C THR A 99 -13.55 -11.65 11.65
N THR A 100 -13.83 -10.45 12.15
CA THR A 100 -12.98 -9.69 13.09
C THR A 100 -12.73 -10.38 14.43
N ARG A 101 -13.51 -11.43 14.75
CA ARG A 101 -13.25 -12.34 15.89
C ARG A 101 -11.90 -13.07 15.76
N LYS A 102 -11.40 -13.30 14.54
CA LYS A 102 -10.08 -13.90 14.27
C LYS A 102 -9.00 -12.81 14.35
N LYS A 103 -8.77 -12.30 15.56
CA LYS A 103 -7.92 -11.13 15.80
C LYS A 103 -6.50 -11.29 15.26
N GLU A 104 -5.96 -12.50 15.28
CA GLU A 104 -4.60 -12.82 14.86
C GLU A 104 -4.35 -12.45 13.39
N ILE A 105 -5.35 -12.65 12.52
CA ILE A 105 -5.27 -12.25 11.11
C ILE A 105 -5.18 -10.74 10.97
N TYR A 106 -5.98 -10.00 11.72
CA TYR A 106 -6.00 -8.53 11.65
C TYR A 106 -4.76 -7.92 12.33
N GLN A 107 -4.28 -8.50 13.42
CA GLN A 107 -3.09 -8.06 14.16
C GLN A 107 -1.77 -8.43 13.47
N TYR A 108 -1.80 -9.37 12.53
CA TYR A 108 -0.65 -9.63 11.66
C TYR A 108 -0.29 -8.41 10.81
N PHE A 109 -1.29 -7.60 10.41
CA PHE A 109 -1.03 -6.36 9.66
C PHE A 109 -0.40 -5.29 10.55
N SER A 110 0.61 -4.61 10.02
CA SER A 110 1.26 -3.44 10.62
C SER A 110 1.08 -2.21 9.75
N ALA A 111 1.38 -1.04 10.31
CA ALA A 111 1.48 0.22 9.57
C ALA A 111 2.40 0.11 8.34
N GLN A 112 3.57 -0.53 8.52
CA GLN A 112 4.53 -0.79 7.44
C GLN A 112 3.93 -1.63 6.30
N HIS A 113 3.05 -2.59 6.59
CA HIS A 113 2.36 -3.34 5.54
C HIS A 113 1.47 -2.42 4.71
N LEU A 114 0.62 -1.61 5.34
CA LEU A 114 -0.26 -0.69 4.63
C LEU A 114 0.54 0.31 3.80
N GLN A 115 1.63 0.86 4.35
CA GLN A 115 2.55 1.73 3.62
C GLN A 115 3.16 1.03 2.41
N THR A 116 3.69 -0.18 2.57
CA THR A 116 4.27 -0.96 1.45
C THR A 116 3.22 -1.22 0.38
N MET A 117 2.00 -1.61 0.77
CA MET A 117 0.90 -1.87 -0.15
C MET A 117 0.52 -0.63 -0.96
N LEU A 118 0.47 0.54 -0.32
CA LEU A 118 0.19 1.82 -0.99
C LEU A 118 1.31 2.20 -1.96
N ILE A 119 2.58 2.09 -1.54
CA ILE A 119 3.74 2.39 -2.39
C ILE A 119 3.75 1.45 -3.60
N GLN A 120 3.66 0.13 -3.40
CA GLN A 120 3.65 -0.83 -4.51
C GLN A 120 2.45 -0.63 -5.43
N SER A 121 1.27 -0.34 -4.88
CA SER A 121 0.08 -0.03 -5.68
C SER A 121 0.24 1.25 -6.51
N CYS A 122 1.01 2.22 -6.03
CA CYS A 122 1.25 3.48 -6.72
C CYS A 122 2.38 3.40 -7.75
N TYR A 123 3.54 2.86 -7.39
CA TYR A 123 4.75 2.95 -8.22
C TYR A 123 4.99 1.73 -9.12
N VAL A 124 4.37 0.57 -8.83
CA VAL A 124 4.69 -0.69 -9.51
C VAL A 124 3.46 -1.39 -10.12
N ILE A 125 2.36 -1.49 -9.37
CA ILE A 125 1.15 -2.19 -9.83
C ILE A 125 0.23 -1.25 -10.63
N GLY A 126 0.11 0.01 -10.19
CA GLY A 126 -0.74 1.01 -10.82
C GLY A 126 -2.21 1.00 -10.39
N ASP A 127 -2.59 0.27 -9.34
CA ASP A 127 -3.99 0.16 -8.87
C ASP A 127 -4.22 0.88 -7.52
N TYR A 128 -3.50 2.00 -7.32
CA TYR A 128 -3.53 2.79 -6.10
C TYR A 128 -4.92 3.26 -5.69
N THR A 129 -5.74 3.80 -6.60
CA THR A 129 -7.07 4.33 -6.24
C THR A 129 -7.97 3.23 -5.65
N ARG A 130 -7.94 2.03 -6.22
CA ARG A 130 -8.68 0.88 -5.70
C ARG A 130 -8.13 0.44 -4.34
N MET A 131 -6.81 0.50 -4.14
CA MET A 131 -6.17 0.11 -2.88
C MET A 131 -6.57 1.06 -1.75
N VAL A 132 -6.52 2.38 -2.01
CA VAL A 132 -6.96 3.39 -1.04
C VAL A 132 -8.42 3.20 -0.67
N GLY A 133 -9.31 3.07 -1.67
CA GLY A 133 -10.73 2.83 -1.42
C GLY A 133 -10.94 1.55 -0.61
N TYR A 134 -10.22 0.48 -0.94
CA TYR A 134 -10.30 -0.79 -0.23
C TYR A 134 -9.85 -0.65 1.24
N LEU A 135 -8.71 -0.02 1.51
CA LEU A 135 -8.22 0.19 2.87
C LEU A 135 -9.17 1.05 3.71
N TYR A 136 -9.84 2.04 3.11
CA TYR A 136 -10.89 2.82 3.79
C TYR A 136 -12.09 1.95 4.17
N THR A 137 -12.54 1.06 3.27
CA THR A 137 -13.64 0.13 3.59
C THR A 137 -13.30 -0.88 4.69
N GLN A 138 -12.02 -1.27 4.81
CA GLN A 138 -11.57 -2.23 5.82
C GLN A 138 -11.27 -1.59 7.18
N ARG A 139 -11.12 -0.26 7.25
CA ARG A 139 -10.78 0.46 8.49
C ARG A 139 -11.67 0.08 9.68
N PRO A 140 -13.01 0.03 9.59
CA PRO A 140 -13.85 -0.35 10.73
C PRO A 140 -13.55 -1.77 11.25
N ARG A 141 -13.13 -2.69 10.37
CA ARG A 141 -12.78 -4.07 10.76
C ARG A 141 -11.49 -4.12 11.57
N PHE A 142 -10.48 -3.35 11.18
CA PHE A 142 -9.24 -3.23 11.94
C PHE A 142 -9.47 -2.56 13.30
N ILE A 143 -10.33 -1.55 13.38
CA ILE A 143 -10.73 -0.94 14.66
C ILE A 143 -11.43 -1.99 15.54
N GLN A 144 -12.41 -2.73 15.01
CA GLN A 144 -13.12 -3.77 15.75
C GLN A 144 -12.18 -4.90 16.23
N ALA A 145 -11.14 -5.21 15.46
CA ALA A 145 -10.12 -6.19 15.82
C ALA A 145 -9.02 -5.64 16.75
N GLN A 146 -9.17 -4.41 17.28
CA GLN A 146 -8.20 -3.73 18.16
C GLN A 146 -6.82 -3.52 17.51
N ASN A 147 -6.80 -3.25 16.19
CA ASN A 147 -5.59 -2.92 15.45
C ASN A 147 -5.76 -1.60 14.68
N SER A 148 -6.31 -0.57 15.34
CA SER A 148 -6.52 0.75 14.74
C SER A 148 -5.22 1.50 14.41
N ASN A 149 -4.15 1.19 15.14
CA ASN A 149 -2.88 1.94 15.09
C ASN A 149 -2.12 1.76 13.77
N ILE A 150 -2.53 0.84 12.90
CA ILE A 150 -1.95 0.69 11.54
C ILE A 150 -2.37 1.83 10.59
N TYR A 151 -3.41 2.58 10.96
CA TYR A 151 -3.87 3.78 10.25
C TYR A 151 -3.31 5.03 10.95
N ASP A 152 -1.99 5.11 11.07
CA ASP A 152 -1.29 6.23 11.70
C ASP A 152 -0.86 7.32 10.70
N VAL A 153 -0.48 8.48 11.21
CA VAL A 153 -0.09 9.62 10.38
C VAL A 153 1.22 9.36 9.64
N ASP A 154 2.23 8.85 10.33
CA ASP A 154 3.60 8.74 9.81
C ASP A 154 3.71 7.75 8.65
N HIS A 155 2.99 6.63 8.72
CA HIS A 155 2.99 5.60 7.68
C HIS A 155 1.82 5.77 6.71
N PHE A 156 0.58 5.83 7.19
CA PHE A 156 -0.58 5.79 6.31
C PHE A 156 -0.86 7.14 5.66
N PHE A 157 -1.06 8.21 6.45
CA PHE A 157 -1.42 9.53 5.92
C PHE A 157 -0.31 10.14 5.05
N ASN A 158 0.93 10.14 5.53
CA ASN A 158 2.08 10.68 4.80
C ASN A 158 2.31 9.92 3.48
N THR A 159 2.12 8.61 3.46
CA THR A 159 2.23 7.82 2.21
C THR A 159 1.10 8.13 1.23
N LEU A 160 -0.12 8.36 1.72
CA LEU A 160 -1.24 8.78 0.87
C LEU A 160 -0.96 10.13 0.20
N LEU A 161 -0.38 11.09 0.93
CA LEU A 161 0.04 12.38 0.40
C LEU A 161 1.19 12.23 -0.61
N MET A 162 2.24 11.50 -0.26
CA MET A 162 3.39 11.23 -1.14
C MET A 162 2.94 10.61 -2.47
N CYS A 163 2.15 9.55 -2.43
CA CYS A 163 1.61 8.92 -3.64
C CYS A 163 0.69 9.87 -4.41
N SER A 164 -0.09 10.72 -3.73
CA SER A 164 -0.98 11.68 -4.39
C SER A 164 -0.23 12.82 -5.07
N LEU A 165 0.85 13.31 -4.48
CA LEU A 165 1.77 14.28 -5.07
C LEU A 165 2.35 13.76 -6.39
N GLN A 166 2.92 12.55 -6.36
CA GLN A 166 3.53 11.95 -7.54
C GLN A 166 2.51 11.60 -8.61
N ARG A 167 1.30 11.15 -8.24
CA ARG A 167 0.24 10.91 -9.22
C ARG A 167 -0.27 12.21 -9.82
N GLY A 168 -0.39 13.26 -9.01
CA GLY A 168 -0.83 14.58 -9.42
C GLY A 168 0.09 15.18 -10.49
N SER A 169 1.40 15.01 -10.35
CA SER A 169 2.37 15.54 -11.34
C SER A 169 2.32 14.84 -12.70
N ILE A 170 1.87 13.58 -12.77
CA ILE A 170 1.76 12.82 -14.02
C ILE A 170 0.38 12.98 -14.67
N LEU A 171 -0.67 12.88 -13.84
CA LEU A 171 -2.06 12.91 -14.30
C LEU A 171 -2.60 14.34 -14.44
N GLU A 172 -1.84 15.35 -14.02
CA GLU A 172 -2.17 16.78 -14.13
C GLU A 172 -3.54 17.08 -13.53
N PHE A 173 -3.75 16.67 -12.27
CA PHE A 173 -4.96 17.06 -11.54
C PHE A 173 -4.95 18.57 -11.27
N ASP A 174 -6.03 19.24 -11.62
CA ASP A 174 -6.13 20.70 -11.70
C ASP A 174 -7.30 21.30 -10.88
N ASP A 175 -8.00 20.50 -10.08
CA ASP A 175 -9.13 20.97 -9.25
C ASP A 175 -8.71 21.14 -7.77
N PRO A 176 -8.49 22.38 -7.29
CA PRO A 176 -8.08 22.65 -5.91
C PRO A 176 -9.16 22.28 -4.89
N THR A 177 -10.44 22.34 -5.26
CA THR A 177 -11.56 22.01 -4.37
C THR A 177 -11.60 20.51 -4.11
N ILE A 178 -11.45 19.70 -5.15
CA ILE A 178 -11.35 18.24 -5.02
C ILE A 178 -10.07 17.86 -4.26
N ALA A 179 -8.94 18.49 -4.56
CA ALA A 179 -7.68 18.27 -3.85
C ALA A 179 -7.81 18.55 -2.34
N ARG A 180 -8.42 19.67 -1.96
CA ARG A 180 -8.71 20.04 -0.58
C ARG A 180 -9.54 18.97 0.13
N LYS A 181 -10.67 18.57 -0.48
CA LYS A 181 -11.55 17.51 0.05
C LYS A 181 -10.83 16.17 0.20
N LYS A 182 -9.93 15.85 -0.73
CA LYS A 182 -9.16 14.61 -0.71
C LYS A 182 -8.23 14.55 0.50
N VAL A 183 -7.53 15.64 0.83
CA VAL A 183 -6.68 15.69 2.04
C VAL A 183 -7.52 15.54 3.31
N GLN A 184 -8.65 16.24 3.39
CA GLN A 184 -9.57 16.10 4.52
C GLN A 184 -10.10 14.66 4.66
N GLN A 185 -10.42 14.02 3.54
CA GLN A 185 -10.84 12.62 3.52
C GLN A 185 -9.72 11.69 3.99
N MET A 186 -8.48 11.88 3.52
CA MET A 186 -7.33 11.12 4.01
C MET A 186 -7.17 11.28 5.52
N TRP A 187 -7.21 12.52 6.03
CA TRP A 187 -7.08 12.79 7.47
C TRP A 187 -8.21 12.16 8.30
N SER A 188 -9.44 12.20 7.80
CA SER A 188 -10.58 11.57 8.47
C SER A 188 -10.49 10.05 8.53
N ASN A 189 -9.71 9.45 7.62
CA ASN A 189 -9.47 8.00 7.57
C ASN A 189 -8.25 7.56 8.39
N THR A 190 -7.41 8.50 8.81
CA THR A 190 -6.33 8.27 9.76
C THR A 190 -6.88 8.24 11.18
N VAL A 191 -6.53 7.18 11.93
CA VAL A 191 -7.04 6.96 13.29
C VAL A 191 -6.03 7.46 14.32
N ASN A 192 -4.78 7.00 14.26
CA ASN A 192 -3.74 7.51 15.14
C ASN A 192 -3.15 8.79 14.54
N LYS A 193 -3.43 9.93 15.19
CA LYS A 193 -3.04 11.27 14.73
C LYS A 193 -1.74 11.79 15.36
N GLU A 194 -1.11 10.98 16.19
CA GLU A 194 0.20 11.29 16.75
C GLU A 194 1.25 11.32 15.64
N GLN A 195 2.03 12.40 15.60
CA GLN A 195 3.12 12.61 14.65
C GLN A 195 4.44 12.43 15.38
N THR A 196 5.30 11.55 14.88
CA THR A 196 6.61 11.30 15.49
C THR A 196 7.78 11.82 14.64
N LEU A 197 7.57 12.01 13.34
CA LEU A 197 8.63 12.38 12.39
C LEU A 197 8.65 13.87 12.00
N GLY A 198 7.55 14.61 12.22
CA GLY A 198 7.44 16.02 11.85
C GLY A 198 7.31 16.31 10.34
N LEU A 199 7.12 15.28 9.50
CA LEU A 199 7.08 15.44 8.03
C LEU A 199 5.70 15.80 7.47
N THR A 200 4.63 15.65 8.26
CA THR A 200 3.26 15.73 7.76
C THR A 200 2.89 17.12 7.27
N SER A 201 3.18 18.17 8.06
CA SER A 201 2.91 19.55 7.66
C SER A 201 3.65 19.93 6.38
N LEU A 202 4.89 19.46 6.22
CA LEU A 202 5.67 19.68 5.01
C LEU A 202 5.04 19.01 3.78
N LEU A 203 4.57 17.77 3.91
CA LEU A 203 3.86 17.07 2.83
C LEU A 203 2.54 17.74 2.46
N VAL A 204 1.77 18.19 3.46
CA VAL A 204 0.53 18.94 3.23
C VAL A 204 0.82 20.22 2.47
N ASN A 205 1.86 20.96 2.87
CA ASN A 205 2.29 22.18 2.18
C ASN A 205 2.75 21.90 0.74
N CYS A 206 3.52 20.82 0.51
CA CYS A 206 3.90 20.40 -0.84
C CYS A 206 2.67 20.12 -1.69
N TYR A 207 1.68 19.39 -1.14
CA TYR A 207 0.47 19.02 -1.87
C TYR A 207 -0.41 20.25 -2.16
N ALA A 208 -0.56 21.14 -1.19
CA ALA A 208 -1.31 22.39 -1.33
C ALA A 208 -0.72 23.29 -2.42
N LYS A 209 0.62 23.47 -2.41
CA LYS A 209 1.33 24.24 -3.44
C LYS A 209 1.19 23.63 -4.84
N GLN A 210 1.33 22.29 -4.96
CA GLN A 210 1.15 21.62 -6.25
C GLN A 210 -0.25 21.82 -6.83
N GLN A 211 -1.27 21.84 -5.97
CA GLN A 211 -2.68 21.90 -6.36
C GLN A 211 -3.27 23.31 -6.33
N GLY A 212 -2.46 24.34 -6.05
CA GLY A 212 -2.88 25.75 -6.07
C GLY A 212 -3.87 26.14 -4.98
N PHE A 213 -3.73 25.63 -3.75
CA PHE A 213 -4.54 26.06 -2.61
C PHE A 213 -3.72 26.33 -1.35
N GLU A 214 -4.30 27.09 -0.41
CA GLU A 214 -3.68 27.40 0.88
C GLU A 214 -3.80 26.24 1.87
N SER A 215 -2.70 25.84 2.49
CA SER A 215 -2.67 24.75 3.48
C SER A 215 -3.19 25.15 4.87
N GLN A 216 -3.33 26.45 5.14
CA GLN A 216 -3.81 26.98 6.41
C GLN A 216 -5.22 26.45 6.73
N ASP A 217 -5.41 26.00 7.97
CA ASP A 217 -6.67 25.45 8.50
C ASP A 217 -7.27 24.27 7.71
N LEU A 218 -6.48 23.61 6.86
CA LEU A 218 -6.93 22.47 6.07
C LEU A 218 -7.34 21.29 6.97
N ILE A 219 -6.55 21.08 8.02
CA ILE A 219 -6.61 19.91 8.88
C ILE A 219 -6.72 20.35 10.34
N LYS A 220 -7.92 20.24 10.90
CA LYS A 220 -8.14 20.48 12.34
C LYS A 220 -7.34 19.45 13.17
N GLY A 221 -6.55 19.97 14.12
CA GLY A 221 -5.72 19.17 15.03
C GLY A 221 -4.38 18.71 14.45
N LEU A 222 -3.97 19.24 13.29
CA LEU A 222 -2.60 19.07 12.82
C LEU A 222 -1.71 20.08 13.54
N ASN A 223 -0.88 19.60 14.47
CA ASN A 223 0.12 20.42 15.14
C ASN A 223 1.44 20.33 14.37
N GLU A 224 2.19 21.44 14.34
CA GLU A 224 3.57 21.42 13.88
C GLU A 224 4.44 20.67 14.90
N VAL A 225 5.19 19.70 14.39
CA VAL A 225 6.12 18.89 15.18
C VAL A 225 7.51 19.07 14.58
N LYS A 226 8.52 19.24 15.43
CA LYS A 226 9.90 19.33 15.01
C LYS A 226 10.27 18.07 14.21
N ILE A 227 10.99 18.26 13.11
CA ILE A 227 11.50 17.13 12.32
C ILE A 227 12.37 16.24 13.22
N ASN A 228 12.13 14.94 13.11
CA ASN A 228 12.84 13.93 13.87
C ASN A 228 13.12 12.74 12.94
N LEU A 229 14.31 12.75 12.35
CA LEU A 229 14.75 11.73 11.41
C LEU A 229 15.88 10.89 12.01
N PRO A 230 15.96 9.58 11.68
CA PRO A 230 17.05 8.73 12.12
C PRO A 230 18.41 9.29 11.71
N SER A 231 19.34 9.39 12.66
CA SER A 231 20.73 9.75 12.37
C SER A 231 21.49 8.55 11.84
N ARG A 232 22.57 8.83 11.09
CA ARG A 232 23.57 7.85 10.68
C ARG A 232 24.45 7.38 11.84
N ASP A 233 24.50 8.15 12.93
CA ASP A 233 25.42 7.90 14.05
C ASP A 233 25.23 6.49 14.62
N GLY A 234 26.33 5.74 14.72
CA GLY A 234 26.33 4.37 15.27
C GLY A 234 25.90 3.26 14.31
N ILE A 235 25.65 3.54 13.02
CA ILE A 235 25.40 2.50 12.02
C ILE A 235 26.71 1.80 11.64
N THR A 236 26.78 0.50 11.92
CA THR A 236 27.86 -0.41 11.52
C THR A 236 27.54 -1.09 10.18
N GLU A 237 28.54 -1.73 9.55
CA GLU A 237 28.31 -2.54 8.34
C GLU A 237 27.25 -3.63 8.56
N GLU A 238 27.26 -4.27 9.74
CA GLU A 238 26.31 -5.32 10.11
C GLU A 238 24.87 -4.81 10.25
N THR A 239 24.68 -3.55 10.65
CA THR A 239 23.36 -2.95 10.87
C THR A 239 22.87 -2.11 9.69
N GLN A 240 23.74 -1.84 8.72
CA GLN A 240 23.45 -1.04 7.53
C GLN A 240 22.25 -1.56 6.75
N GLN A 241 22.19 -2.87 6.47
CA GLN A 241 21.08 -3.43 5.67
C GLN A 241 19.74 -3.30 6.39
N LYS A 242 19.74 -3.46 7.73
CA LYS A 242 18.54 -3.28 8.55
C LYS A 242 18.09 -1.82 8.53
N PHE A 243 19.03 -0.87 8.63
CA PHE A 243 18.72 0.55 8.52
C PHE A 243 18.09 0.89 7.17
N LEU A 244 18.69 0.46 6.06
CA LEU A 244 18.16 0.68 4.71
C LEU A 244 16.75 0.09 4.56
N THR A 245 16.57 -1.16 4.95
CA THR A 245 15.28 -1.86 4.82
C THR A 245 14.18 -1.22 5.69
N THR A 246 14.52 -0.77 6.90
CA THR A 246 13.56 -0.14 7.83
C THR A 246 13.16 1.26 7.37
N ASN A 247 14.12 2.01 6.81
CA ASN A 247 13.92 3.42 6.48
C ASN A 247 13.63 3.67 5.00
N GLU A 248 13.48 2.64 4.16
CA GLU A 248 13.20 2.78 2.72
C GLU A 248 11.98 3.68 2.46
N SER A 249 10.86 3.45 3.17
CA SER A 249 9.66 4.26 2.94
C SER A 249 9.79 5.69 3.45
N LEU A 250 10.53 5.89 4.56
CA LEU A 250 10.85 7.22 5.07
C LEU A 250 11.74 7.98 4.07
N TYR A 251 12.74 7.30 3.50
CA TYR A 251 13.57 7.82 2.43
C TYR A 251 12.74 8.26 1.21
N MET A 252 11.77 7.44 0.78
CA MET A 252 10.85 7.81 -0.31
C MET A 252 10.05 9.09 -0.01
N ILE A 253 9.57 9.24 1.23
CA ILE A 253 8.83 10.43 1.66
C ILE A 253 9.74 11.67 1.63
N CYS A 254 10.92 11.59 2.26
CA CYS A 254 11.89 12.69 2.31
C CYS A 254 12.33 13.11 0.90
N ARG A 255 12.60 12.16 0.01
CA ARG A 255 12.90 12.43 -1.41
C ARG A 255 11.76 13.11 -2.15
N THR A 256 10.52 12.73 -1.85
CA THR A 256 9.33 13.39 -2.44
C THR A 256 9.22 14.83 -1.97
N ILE A 257 9.46 15.11 -0.69
CA ILE A 257 9.46 16.49 -0.15
C ILE A 257 10.51 17.32 -0.88
N LEU A 258 11.77 16.84 -0.97
CA LEU A 258 12.84 17.57 -1.66
C LEU A 258 12.56 17.77 -3.16
N GLN A 259 11.85 16.86 -3.82
CA GLN A 259 11.48 17.02 -5.23
C GLN A 259 10.47 18.15 -5.45
N PHE A 260 9.42 18.23 -4.62
CA PHE A 260 8.35 19.22 -4.79
C PHE A 260 8.59 20.53 -4.04
N PHE A 261 9.54 20.52 -3.11
CA PHE A 261 9.90 21.67 -2.34
C PHE A 261 11.39 21.59 -1.92
N PRO A 262 12.31 21.95 -2.83
CA PRO A 262 13.76 21.75 -2.66
C PRO A 262 14.40 22.66 -1.60
N GLU A 263 13.74 23.76 -1.23
CA GLU A 263 14.23 24.72 -0.22
C GLU A 263 14.01 24.26 1.24
N GLN A 264 13.58 23.01 1.49
CA GLN A 264 13.24 22.56 2.86
C GLN A 264 14.44 22.04 3.63
N ASP A 265 14.34 22.31 4.93
CA ASP A 265 15.01 21.73 6.09
C ASP A 265 16.27 20.89 5.84
N ALA A 266 17.40 21.39 6.36
CA ALA A 266 18.70 20.77 6.28
C ALA A 266 18.74 19.34 6.85
N GLU A 267 17.85 18.99 7.80
CA GLU A 267 17.77 17.65 8.36
C GLU A 267 17.26 16.62 7.35
N ILE A 268 16.29 17.00 6.50
CA ILE A 268 15.78 16.14 5.42
C ILE A 268 16.89 15.88 4.40
N ALA A 269 17.58 16.94 3.97
CA ALA A 269 18.69 16.84 3.03
C ALA A 269 19.82 15.96 3.58
N ARG A 270 20.17 16.12 4.86
CA ARG A 270 21.15 15.28 5.56
C ARG A 270 20.75 13.82 5.53
N PHE A 271 19.54 13.48 6.00
CA PHE A 271 19.05 12.10 6.05
C PHE A 271 19.05 11.44 4.66
N VAL A 272 18.60 12.17 3.62
CA VAL A 272 18.59 11.66 2.24
C VAL A 272 20.01 11.37 1.75
N ASN A 273 20.97 12.25 2.01
CA ASN A 273 22.36 12.06 1.61
C ASN A 273 23.02 10.90 2.37
N ASP A 274 22.73 10.75 3.67
CA ASP A 274 23.21 9.63 4.47
C ASP A 274 22.66 8.30 3.96
N TYR A 275 21.35 8.24 3.69
CA TYR A 275 20.72 7.05 3.14
C TYR A 275 21.34 6.65 1.79
N LYS A 276 21.52 7.62 0.88
CA LYS A 276 22.21 7.38 -0.41
C LYS A 276 23.62 6.85 -0.21
N SER A 277 24.41 7.50 0.65
CA SER A 277 25.79 7.10 0.95
C SER A 277 25.85 5.65 1.43
N LEU A 278 24.95 5.26 2.35
CA LEU A 278 24.85 3.88 2.85
C LEU A 278 24.39 2.91 1.76
N ASN A 279 23.43 3.32 0.93
CA ASN A 279 22.93 2.48 -0.17
C ASN A 279 24.02 2.20 -1.21
N SER A 280 24.82 3.21 -1.57
CA SER A 280 25.96 3.05 -2.46
C SER A 280 27.06 2.17 -1.85
N LYS A 281 27.33 2.32 -0.55
CA LYS A 281 28.26 1.41 0.17
C LYS A 281 27.77 -0.03 0.19
N ALA A 282 26.45 -0.27 0.17
CA ALA A 282 25.86 -1.60 0.06
C ALA A 282 25.96 -2.22 -1.36
N GLY A 283 26.57 -1.51 -2.32
CA GLY A 283 26.73 -1.97 -3.70
C GLY A 283 25.55 -1.63 -4.62
N ASN A 284 24.56 -0.88 -4.16
CA ASN A 284 23.47 -0.43 -5.01
C ASN A 284 23.89 0.82 -5.80
N THR A 285 23.94 0.70 -7.12
CA THR A 285 24.36 1.79 -8.01
C THR A 285 23.24 2.78 -8.30
N ASN A 286 21.99 2.33 -8.21
CA ASN A 286 20.83 3.13 -8.54
C ASN A 286 20.14 3.63 -7.27
N ASP A 287 19.52 4.79 -7.42
CA ASP A 287 18.64 5.33 -6.41
C ASP A 287 17.28 4.66 -6.50
N ILE A 288 16.89 3.96 -5.43
CA ILE A 288 15.62 3.25 -5.37
C ILE A 288 14.43 4.18 -5.63
N TYR A 289 14.53 5.44 -5.24
CA TYR A 289 13.48 6.42 -5.48
C TYR A 289 13.31 6.70 -6.98
N ASP A 290 14.42 6.87 -7.70
CA ASP A 290 14.40 7.18 -9.12
C ASP A 290 13.89 5.98 -9.92
N ASP A 291 14.28 4.76 -9.55
CA ASP A 291 13.74 3.52 -10.12
C ASP A 291 12.21 3.42 -9.96
N TYR A 292 11.69 3.71 -8.75
CA TYR A 292 10.26 3.74 -8.49
C TYR A 292 9.55 4.81 -9.33
N VAL A 293 10.08 6.03 -9.40
CA VAL A 293 9.49 7.14 -10.17
C VAL A 293 9.46 6.81 -11.67
N VAL A 294 10.51 6.19 -12.21
CA VAL A 294 10.55 5.74 -13.61
C VAL A 294 9.46 4.70 -13.87
N SER A 295 9.35 3.68 -13.02
CA SER A 295 8.29 2.68 -13.11
C SER A 295 6.89 3.31 -13.05
N MET A 296 6.69 4.22 -12.10
CA MET A 296 5.43 4.93 -11.90
C MET A 296 5.04 5.74 -13.15
N LYS A 297 5.96 6.52 -13.71
CA LYS A 297 5.72 7.30 -14.94
C LYS A 297 5.25 6.41 -16.08
N LYS A 298 5.93 5.28 -16.31
CA LYS A 298 5.53 4.32 -17.34
C LYS A 298 4.10 3.84 -17.16
N ILE A 299 3.70 3.49 -15.94
CA ILE A 299 2.38 2.93 -15.67
C ILE A 299 1.27 3.98 -15.79
N TRP A 300 1.45 5.14 -15.17
CA TRP A 300 0.39 6.16 -15.12
C TRP A 300 0.23 6.93 -16.42
N THR A 301 1.30 7.09 -17.22
CA THR A 301 1.19 7.66 -18.57
C THR A 301 0.33 6.77 -19.47
N VAL A 302 0.57 5.45 -19.49
CA VAL A 302 -0.27 4.49 -20.24
C VAL A 302 -1.73 4.58 -19.78
N LYS A 303 -1.98 4.64 -18.46
CA LYS A 303 -3.35 4.80 -17.93
C LYS A 303 -4.00 6.14 -18.29
N LYS A 304 -3.22 7.22 -18.39
CA LYS A 304 -3.69 8.54 -18.85
C LYS A 304 -4.16 8.44 -20.30
N GLU A 305 -3.36 7.82 -21.16
CA GLU A 305 -3.66 7.59 -22.57
C GLU A 305 -4.89 6.69 -22.76
N GLU A 306 -4.98 5.57 -22.04
CA GLU A 306 -6.15 4.67 -22.07
C GLU A 306 -7.45 5.40 -21.66
N ARG A 307 -7.38 6.25 -20.63
CA ARG A 307 -8.53 7.04 -20.17
C ARG A 307 -8.97 8.05 -21.23
N ALA A 308 -8.02 8.73 -21.87
CA ALA A 308 -8.30 9.67 -22.95
C ALA A 308 -8.95 8.96 -24.14
N ALA A 309 -8.41 7.81 -24.56
CA ALA A 309 -8.96 7.00 -25.66
C ALA A 309 -10.38 6.49 -25.37
N ARG A 310 -10.68 6.11 -24.12
CA ARG A 310 -12.04 5.70 -23.72
C ARG A 310 -13.02 6.87 -23.73
N ASN A 311 -12.59 8.06 -23.29
CA ASN A 311 -13.45 9.24 -23.29
C ASN A 311 -13.75 9.71 -24.72
N ALA A 312 -12.80 9.62 -25.65
CA ALA A 312 -13.00 9.94 -27.06
C ALA A 312 -13.99 8.99 -27.79
N LYS A 313 -14.22 7.79 -27.25
CA LYS A 313 -15.15 6.78 -27.80
C LYS A 313 -16.56 6.82 -27.22
N LYS A 314 -16.85 7.69 -26.23
CA LYS A 314 -18.22 7.88 -25.76
C LYS A 314 -18.96 8.78 -26.76
N PRO A 315 -20.05 8.31 -27.41
CA PRO A 315 -20.87 9.18 -28.23
C PRO A 315 -21.46 10.28 -27.35
N VAL A 316 -21.44 11.51 -27.87
CA VAL A 316 -22.13 12.66 -27.30
C VAL A 316 -23.62 12.37 -27.43
N GLU A 317 -24.25 11.86 -26.37
CA GLU A 317 -25.71 11.96 -26.27
C GLU A 317 -26.04 13.44 -26.14
N SER A 318 -26.59 13.95 -27.23
CA SER A 318 -27.13 15.28 -27.45
C SER A 318 -27.94 15.78 -26.27
N GLN A 319 -27.60 16.99 -25.83
CA GLN A 319 -28.57 17.93 -25.28
C GLN A 319 -29.71 18.06 -26.30
N GLN A 320 -30.80 17.33 -26.11
CA GLN A 320 -32.07 17.66 -26.74
C GLN A 320 -32.76 18.69 -25.86
N GLU A 321 -32.86 19.87 -26.44
CA GLU A 321 -33.83 20.92 -26.19
C GLU A 321 -35.15 20.36 -25.67
N THR A 322 -35.56 20.83 -24.49
CA THR A 322 -36.99 21.05 -24.22
C THR A 322 -37.17 22.54 -23.99
N ASP A 323 -37.06 23.27 -25.10
CA ASP A 323 -37.58 24.61 -25.25
C ASP A 323 -39.09 24.45 -25.50
N ASN A 324 -39.88 24.38 -24.42
CA ASN A 324 -41.34 24.46 -24.51
C ASN A 324 -41.76 25.89 -24.16
N SER A 325 -41.69 26.78 -25.14
CA SER A 325 -42.49 28.01 -25.17
C SER A 325 -43.75 27.80 -26.02
N THR A 326 -44.88 27.75 -25.32
CA THR A 326 -46.17 28.36 -25.63
C THR A 326 -46.60 28.56 -27.10
N VAL A 327 -47.67 27.87 -27.54
CA VAL A 327 -48.76 28.48 -28.33
C VAL A 327 -50.09 27.81 -28.00
N ALA A 328 -51.07 28.64 -27.64
CA ALA A 328 -52.48 28.34 -27.41
C ALA A 328 -53.29 28.18 -28.71
N LYS A 329 -54.45 27.50 -28.62
CA LYS A 329 -55.70 27.52 -29.43
C LYS A 329 -56.25 26.09 -29.49
N GLU A 330 -57.52 25.78 -29.23
CA GLU A 330 -58.79 26.52 -29.08
C GLU A 330 -59.64 25.88 -27.97
#